data_AF-A0AAX0RJ31-F1
#
_entry.id   AF-A0AAX0RJ31-F1
#
_cell.length_a   1.000
_cell.length_b   1.000
_cell.length_c   1.000
_cell.angle_alpha   90.00
_cell.angle_beta   90.00
_cell.angle_gamma   90.00
#
_symmetry.space_group_name_H-M   'P 1'
#
loop_
_entity.id
_entity.type
_entity.pdbx_description
1 polymer ?
#
loop_
_entity_poly.entity_id
_entity_poly.type
_entity_poly.pdbx_seq_one_letter_code
_entity_poly.pdbx_strand_id
1 'polypeptide(L)'
;MKLPKALNEATAGAALKYHLKRALERSHSISEFSKNLELSAQKSHFSNNTLKIIEELNNGVKQASEEIKKKASDLQHATTPLKEFGKNYPEFALKPKEALEKLLQERNGQVAGAAYREDLGGIDFVWGNKDYGLEHILKRREEQAIGKGLNEAEAKEYALNVIKTIPEVIEKGVKVEQNGRVAIEYQNIRVGLKDNWKGEKLPNHWIITGYEKTESSGSLYAHPLMTKSETLPLNSIANNPTQKPLTSQEDLLKTSENLNETTKDAKNLSPLEQANAEKLAKLQREQEHSEQEFLKAKEQENKRKETLKKKLEHERGNAGNIESQTKIEVGEDIPTQTQAQLPKSRVRLN
;
A
#
# COMPACT_ATOMS: atom_id res chain seq x y z
N MET A 1 -17.00 -13.13 48.70
CA MET A 1 -17.72 -13.43 47.44
C MET A 1 -16.72 -13.49 46.29
N LYS A 2 -16.60 -14.61 45.57
CA LYS A 2 -15.83 -14.67 44.31
C LYS A 2 -16.77 -14.30 43.17
N LEU A 3 -16.42 -13.26 42.40
CA LEU A 3 -17.17 -12.84 41.21
C LEU A 3 -17.18 -13.97 40.16
N PRO A 4 -18.27 -14.13 39.37
CA PRO A 4 -18.37 -15.16 38.34
C PRO A 4 -17.30 -14.97 37.26
N LYS A 5 -16.68 -16.08 36.85
CA LYS A 5 -15.50 -16.11 35.96
C LYS A 5 -15.69 -15.32 34.65
N ALA A 6 -16.89 -15.39 34.06
CA ALA A 6 -17.23 -14.65 32.84
C ALA A 6 -17.22 -13.11 33.02
N LEU A 7 -17.60 -12.61 34.20
CA LEU A 7 -17.57 -11.17 34.48
C LEU A 7 -16.12 -10.67 34.64
N ASN A 8 -15.24 -11.51 35.19
CA ASN A 8 -13.82 -11.20 35.36
C ASN A 8 -13.07 -11.17 34.02
N GLU A 9 -13.40 -12.06 33.08
CA GLU A 9 -12.80 -12.11 31.75
C GLU A 9 -13.25 -10.93 30.86
N ALA A 10 -14.55 -10.59 30.88
CA ALA A 10 -15.06 -9.41 30.17
C ALA A 10 -14.45 -8.10 30.69
N THR A 11 -14.28 -7.98 32.00
CA THR A 11 -13.64 -6.82 32.65
C THR A 11 -12.15 -6.74 32.33
N ALA A 12 -11.44 -7.89 32.32
CA ALA A 12 -10.03 -7.96 31.96
C ALA A 12 -9.79 -7.61 30.49
N GLY A 13 -10.66 -8.06 29.58
CA GLY A 13 -10.60 -7.70 28.16
C GLY A 13 -10.83 -6.21 27.91
N ALA A 14 -11.80 -5.60 28.61
CA ALA A 14 -12.05 -4.17 28.54
C ALA A 14 -10.86 -3.34 29.07
N ALA A 15 -10.24 -3.78 30.16
CA ALA A 15 -9.04 -3.15 30.71
C ALA A 15 -7.86 -3.25 29.72
N LEU A 16 -7.56 -4.45 29.22
CA LEU A 16 -6.50 -4.63 28.22
C LEU A 16 -6.72 -3.74 26.99
N LYS A 17 -7.94 -3.70 26.47
CA LYS A 17 -8.31 -2.83 25.34
C LYS A 17 -8.08 -1.34 25.64
N TYR A 18 -8.44 -0.88 26.83
CA TYR A 18 -8.16 0.50 27.26
C TYR A 18 -6.65 0.80 27.27
N HIS A 19 -5.84 -0.11 27.83
CA HIS A 19 -4.40 0.08 27.92
C HIS A 19 -3.69 0.02 26.56
N LEU A 20 -4.12 -0.88 25.66
CA LEU A 20 -3.65 -0.90 24.26
C LEU A 20 -3.99 0.41 23.53
N LYS A 21 -5.24 0.88 23.64
CA LYS A 21 -5.66 2.14 23.04
C LYS A 21 -4.83 3.31 23.55
N ARG A 22 -4.61 3.37 24.87
CA ARG A 22 -3.82 4.43 25.49
C ARG A 22 -2.34 4.38 25.11
N ALA A 23 -1.78 3.19 24.92
CA ALA A 23 -0.42 3.02 24.41
C ALA A 23 -0.33 3.54 22.97
N LEU A 24 -1.29 3.18 22.10
CA LEU A 24 -1.35 3.67 20.72
C LEU A 24 -1.48 5.20 20.64
N GLU A 25 -2.39 5.81 21.41
CA GLU A 25 -2.63 7.26 21.41
C GLU A 25 -1.42 8.08 21.89
N ARG A 26 -0.48 7.46 22.61
CA ARG A 26 0.67 8.13 23.23
C ARG A 26 1.99 7.84 22.54
N SER A 27 1.95 7.10 21.44
CA SER A 27 3.13 6.60 20.77
C SER A 27 3.17 7.08 19.33
N HIS A 28 4.30 7.68 18.96
CA HIS A 28 4.58 8.13 17.60
C HIS A 28 5.52 7.17 16.86
N SER A 29 5.97 6.09 17.53
CA SER A 29 6.74 5.01 16.94
C SER A 29 6.38 3.65 17.53
N ILE A 30 6.71 2.58 16.82
CA ILE A 30 6.52 1.19 17.28
C ILE A 30 7.33 0.92 18.56
N SER A 31 8.52 1.51 18.69
CA SER A 31 9.34 1.40 19.88
C SER A 31 8.68 2.08 21.08
N GLU A 32 8.11 3.27 20.88
CA GLU A 32 7.36 3.98 21.93
C GLU A 32 6.10 3.20 22.32
N PHE A 33 5.40 2.61 21.36
CA PHE A 33 4.21 1.80 21.60
C PHE A 33 4.53 0.61 22.52
N SER A 34 5.56 -0.16 22.16
CA SER A 34 5.98 -1.34 22.93
C SER A 34 6.37 -0.94 24.37
N LYS A 35 7.14 0.14 24.52
CA LYS A 35 7.54 0.68 25.83
C LYS A 35 6.34 1.15 26.65
N ASN A 36 5.40 1.87 26.04
CA ASN A 36 4.21 2.37 26.73
C ASN A 36 3.28 1.24 27.15
N LEU A 37 3.12 0.21 26.30
CA LEU A 37 2.32 -0.96 26.61
C LEU A 37 2.94 -1.75 27.77
N GLU A 38 4.26 -1.94 27.78
CA GLU A 38 4.98 -2.62 28.86
C GLU A 38 4.86 -1.86 30.19
N LEU A 39 5.10 -0.54 30.19
CA LEU A 39 4.89 0.32 31.37
C LEU A 39 3.45 0.28 31.87
N SER A 40 2.50 0.22 30.93
CA SER A 40 1.09 0.13 31.24
C SER A 40 0.74 -1.23 31.85
N ALA A 41 1.33 -2.32 31.36
CA ALA A 41 1.16 -3.66 31.89
C ALA A 41 1.72 -3.78 33.31
N GLN A 42 2.92 -3.23 33.56
CA GLN A 42 3.55 -3.22 34.90
C GLN A 42 2.76 -2.43 35.93
N LYS A 43 2.15 -1.31 35.52
CA LYS A 43 1.30 -0.48 36.41
C LYS A 43 -0.08 -1.05 36.66
N SER A 44 -0.50 -2.03 35.87
CA SER A 44 -1.82 -2.63 35.94
C SER A 44 -1.76 -3.95 36.68
N HIS A 45 -2.70 -4.19 37.60
CA HIS A 45 -2.83 -5.48 38.30
C HIS A 45 -3.47 -6.54 37.40
N PHE A 46 -2.89 -6.78 36.24
CA PHE A 46 -3.38 -7.77 35.29
C PHE A 46 -3.17 -9.20 35.81
N SER A 47 -4.04 -10.11 35.36
CA SER A 47 -3.84 -11.54 35.61
C SER A 47 -2.62 -12.06 34.86
N ASN A 48 -2.00 -13.13 35.34
CA ASN A 48 -0.87 -13.79 34.66
C ASN A 48 -1.20 -14.16 33.20
N ASN A 49 -2.44 -14.58 32.93
CA ASN A 49 -2.89 -14.88 31.57
C ASN A 49 -2.89 -13.64 30.68
N THR A 50 -3.35 -12.50 31.21
CA THR A 50 -3.36 -11.22 30.48
C THR A 50 -1.95 -10.69 30.24
N LEU A 51 -1.04 -10.84 31.22
CA LEU A 51 0.37 -10.49 31.06
C LEU A 51 1.04 -11.32 29.97
N LYS A 52 0.75 -12.63 29.92
CA LYS A 52 1.24 -13.51 28.85
C LYS A 52 0.76 -13.06 27.46
N ILE A 53 -0.52 -12.67 27.33
CA ILE A 53 -1.05 -12.13 26.06
C ILE A 53 -0.32 -10.83 25.66
N ILE A 54 -0.05 -9.94 26.61
CA ILE A 54 0.70 -8.70 26.35
C ILE A 54 2.14 -9.00 25.90
N GLU A 55 2.79 -9.97 26.53
CA GLU A 55 4.13 -10.41 26.17
C GLU A 55 4.17 -11.00 24.75
N GLU A 56 3.24 -11.90 24.41
CA GLU A 56 3.10 -12.45 23.06
C GLU A 56 2.85 -11.34 22.02
N LEU A 57 2.01 -10.35 22.35
CA LEU A 57 1.75 -9.21 21.48
C LEU A 57 3.02 -8.35 21.27
N ASN A 58 3.75 -8.04 22.33
CA ASN A 58 5.01 -7.29 22.23
C ASN A 58 6.06 -8.03 21.39
N ASN A 59 6.15 -9.35 21.54
CA ASN A 59 7.04 -10.18 20.73
C ASN A 59 6.63 -10.17 19.25
N GLY A 60 5.33 -10.29 18.94
CA GLY A 60 4.82 -10.19 17.58
C GLY A 60 5.06 -8.81 16.95
N VAL A 61 4.85 -7.73 17.71
CA VAL A 61 5.14 -6.35 17.27
C VAL A 61 6.63 -6.17 16.99
N LYS A 62 7.50 -6.72 17.83
CA LYS A 62 8.95 -6.70 17.61
C LYS A 62 9.35 -7.43 16.34
N GLN A 63 8.84 -8.64 16.11
CA GLN A 63 9.10 -9.41 14.89
C GLN A 63 8.64 -8.66 13.64
N ALA A 64 7.39 -8.18 13.63
CA ALA A 64 6.85 -7.40 12.53
C ALA A 64 7.66 -6.12 12.29
N SER A 65 8.14 -5.45 13.34
CA SER A 65 9.00 -4.27 13.20
C SER A 65 10.33 -4.58 12.53
N GLU A 66 10.96 -5.70 12.85
CA GLU A 66 12.24 -6.09 12.23
C GLU A 66 12.05 -6.51 10.77
N GLU A 67 10.95 -7.22 10.45
CA GLU A 67 10.59 -7.55 9.08
C GLU A 67 10.35 -6.29 8.23
N ILE A 68 9.60 -5.31 8.75
CA ILE A 68 9.36 -4.04 8.06
C ILE A 68 10.66 -3.27 7.84
N LYS A 69 11.54 -3.19 8.84
CA LYS A 69 12.85 -2.54 8.71
C LYS A 69 13.69 -3.18 7.60
N LYS A 70 13.71 -4.52 7.55
CA LYS A 70 14.41 -5.26 6.52
C LYS A 70 13.85 -4.94 5.13
N LYS A 71 12.53 -5.03 4.94
CA LYS A 71 11.88 -4.69 3.66
C LYS A 71 12.12 -3.23 3.24
N ALA A 72 12.08 -2.29 4.19
CA ALA A 72 12.37 -0.89 3.90
C ALA A 72 13.82 -0.68 3.45
N SER A 73 14.76 -1.38 4.07
CA SER A 73 16.16 -1.36 3.64
C SER A 73 16.34 -1.97 2.25
N ASP A 74 15.73 -3.12 1.98
CA ASP A 74 15.80 -3.78 0.66
C ASP A 74 15.23 -2.87 -0.45
N LEU A 75 14.12 -2.17 -0.19
CA LEU A 75 13.52 -1.19 -1.10
C LEU A 75 14.38 0.06 -1.31
N GLN A 76 15.06 0.56 -0.26
CA GLN A 76 16.01 1.67 -0.41
C GLN A 76 17.19 1.29 -1.31
N HIS A 77 17.76 0.11 -1.11
CA HIS A 77 18.82 -0.38 -1.99
C HIS A 77 18.30 -0.54 -3.43
N ALA A 78 17.15 -1.20 -3.61
CA ALA A 78 16.54 -1.42 -4.91
C ALA A 78 16.24 -0.15 -5.72
N THR A 79 16.02 0.99 -5.06
CA THR A 79 15.71 2.28 -5.71
C THR A 79 16.93 3.20 -5.84
N THR A 80 18.11 2.74 -5.40
CA THR A 80 19.36 3.50 -5.52
C THR A 80 19.83 3.50 -6.97
N PRO A 81 20.02 4.67 -7.61
CA PRO A 81 20.40 4.71 -9.01
C PRO A 81 21.83 4.25 -9.27
N LEU A 82 22.01 3.52 -10.37
CA LEU A 82 23.31 3.07 -10.85
C LEU A 82 23.92 4.14 -11.77
N LYS A 83 25.03 4.77 -11.36
CA LYS A 83 25.60 5.95 -12.05
C LYS A 83 25.93 5.68 -13.51
N GLU A 84 26.17 4.43 -13.85
CA GLU A 84 26.58 3.94 -15.16
C GLU A 84 25.50 4.07 -16.23
N PHE A 85 24.22 4.20 -15.85
CA PHE A 85 23.09 4.31 -16.78
C PHE A 85 22.56 5.74 -16.93
N GLY A 86 23.31 6.74 -16.47
CA GLY A 86 22.99 8.15 -16.69
C GLY A 86 21.86 8.67 -15.81
N LYS A 87 21.02 9.55 -16.36
CA LYS A 87 19.95 10.24 -15.61
C LYS A 87 18.94 9.22 -15.07
N ASN A 88 18.67 9.29 -13.76
CA ASN A 88 17.61 8.52 -13.13
C ASN A 88 16.29 9.31 -13.10
N TYR A 89 15.18 8.62 -13.29
CA TYR A 89 13.82 9.16 -13.13
C TYR A 89 13.12 8.51 -11.92
N PRO A 90 13.45 8.92 -10.68
CA PRO A 90 12.97 8.27 -9.45
C PRO A 90 11.45 8.36 -9.25
N GLU A 91 10.78 9.32 -9.87
CA GLU A 91 9.32 9.51 -9.79
C GLU A 91 8.50 8.33 -10.36
N PHE A 92 9.16 7.48 -11.16
CA PHE A 92 8.59 6.27 -11.77
C PHE A 92 9.07 4.97 -11.11
N ALA A 93 9.79 5.03 -9.99
CA ALA A 93 10.13 3.84 -9.23
C ALA A 93 8.85 3.09 -8.77
N LEU A 94 8.91 1.76 -8.78
CA LEU A 94 7.78 0.84 -8.49
C LEU A 94 6.55 1.01 -9.40
N LYS A 95 6.72 1.70 -10.55
CA LYS A 95 5.69 1.94 -11.55
C LYS A 95 6.18 1.44 -12.91
N PRO A 96 6.22 0.12 -13.14
CA PRO A 96 6.94 -0.44 -14.28
C PRO A 96 6.38 -0.01 -15.64
N LYS A 97 5.07 0.26 -15.75
CA LYS A 97 4.47 0.74 -17.00
C LYS A 97 4.87 2.17 -17.31
N GLU A 98 4.75 3.05 -16.32
CA GLU A 98 5.10 4.47 -16.43
C GLU A 98 6.62 4.66 -16.59
N ALA A 99 7.43 3.85 -15.90
CA ALA A 99 8.88 3.81 -16.06
C ALA A 99 9.29 3.45 -17.48
N LEU A 100 8.62 2.46 -18.07
CA LEU A 100 8.84 2.06 -19.45
C LEU A 100 8.48 3.18 -20.43
N GLU A 101 7.29 3.76 -20.29
CA GLU A 101 6.84 4.86 -21.14
C GLU A 101 7.80 6.05 -21.07
N LYS A 102 8.27 6.39 -19.86
CA LYS A 102 9.25 7.45 -19.66
C LYS A 102 10.55 7.18 -20.43
N LEU A 103 11.10 5.98 -20.33
CA LEU A 103 12.33 5.63 -21.03
C LEU A 103 12.15 5.56 -22.55
N LEU A 104 10.98 5.14 -23.03
CA LEU A 104 10.66 5.17 -24.46
C LEU A 104 10.57 6.60 -25.01
N GLN A 105 10.10 7.56 -24.20
CA GLN A 105 10.03 8.97 -24.54
C GLN A 105 11.42 9.63 -24.56
N GLU A 106 12.20 9.43 -23.50
CA GLU A 106 13.50 10.09 -23.30
C GLU A 106 14.63 9.43 -24.11
N ARG A 107 14.49 8.14 -24.39
CA ARG A 107 15.49 7.29 -25.07
C ARG A 107 16.88 7.41 -24.46
N ASN A 108 16.96 7.59 -23.15
CA ASN A 108 18.18 7.60 -22.37
C ASN A 108 17.85 7.33 -20.89
N GLY A 109 18.89 7.18 -20.08
CA GLY A 109 18.75 7.12 -18.63
C GLY A 109 18.26 5.77 -18.11
N GLN A 110 17.72 5.83 -16.90
CA GLN A 110 17.23 4.67 -16.16
C GLN A 110 16.08 5.05 -15.22
N VAL A 111 15.34 4.03 -14.82
CA VAL A 111 14.47 4.05 -13.65
C VAL A 111 14.95 2.93 -12.72
N ALA A 112 15.72 3.32 -11.70
CA ALA A 112 16.17 2.39 -10.67
C ALA A 112 14.99 1.93 -9.82
N GLY A 113 14.88 0.62 -9.59
CA GLY A 113 13.76 0.02 -8.89
C GLY A 113 12.42 0.24 -9.60
N ALA A 114 12.41 0.28 -10.94
CA ALA A 114 11.19 0.37 -11.75
C ALA A 114 10.16 -0.70 -11.35
N ALA A 115 10.62 -1.88 -10.99
CA ALA A 115 9.83 -2.89 -10.29
C ALA A 115 10.60 -3.45 -9.08
N TYR A 116 9.89 -4.10 -8.18
CA TYR A 116 10.48 -4.83 -7.06
C TYR A 116 9.76 -6.17 -6.88
N ARG A 117 10.53 -7.23 -6.62
CA ARG A 117 9.99 -8.55 -6.27
C ARG A 117 10.74 -9.13 -5.09
N GLU A 118 10.05 -9.80 -4.17
CA GLU A 118 10.69 -10.40 -2.99
C GLU A 118 11.68 -11.53 -3.34
N ASP A 119 11.50 -12.22 -4.47
CA ASP A 119 12.36 -13.32 -4.93
C ASP A 119 13.57 -12.89 -5.78
N LEU A 120 13.68 -11.60 -6.10
CA LEU A 120 14.73 -11.01 -6.94
C LEU A 120 15.37 -9.77 -6.31
N GLY A 121 14.59 -8.83 -5.79
CA GLY A 121 15.00 -7.50 -5.38
C GLY A 121 14.51 -6.43 -6.35
N GLY A 122 15.26 -5.33 -6.45
CA GLY A 122 15.00 -4.24 -7.38
C GLY A 122 15.26 -4.66 -8.82
N ILE A 123 14.34 -4.30 -9.71
CA ILE A 123 14.50 -4.49 -11.16
C ILE A 123 14.53 -3.10 -11.79
N ASP A 124 15.67 -2.79 -12.39
CA ASP A 124 15.96 -1.52 -13.02
C ASP A 124 15.59 -1.58 -14.49
N PHE A 125 14.89 -0.54 -14.95
CA PHE A 125 14.68 -0.34 -16.38
C PHE A 125 15.76 0.63 -16.84
N VAL A 126 16.60 0.20 -17.78
CA VAL A 126 17.65 1.03 -18.34
C VAL A 126 17.42 1.17 -19.84
N TRP A 127 17.61 2.38 -20.38
CA TRP A 127 17.56 2.55 -21.83
C TRP A 127 18.65 1.68 -22.49
N GLY A 128 19.86 1.74 -21.94
CA GLY A 128 20.98 0.92 -22.34
C GLY A 128 21.59 1.33 -23.68
N ASN A 129 22.03 0.34 -24.45
CA ASN A 129 22.67 0.54 -25.75
C ASN A 129 22.45 -0.66 -26.67
N LYS A 130 23.28 -0.83 -27.71
CA LYS A 130 23.17 -1.96 -28.64
C LYS A 130 23.40 -3.36 -28.02
N ASP A 131 23.96 -3.45 -26.82
CA ASP A 131 24.37 -4.71 -26.18
C ASP A 131 23.48 -5.11 -24.99
N TYR A 132 22.70 -4.17 -24.43
CA TYR A 132 21.79 -4.41 -23.28
C TYR A 132 20.72 -3.31 -23.14
N GLY A 133 19.74 -3.53 -22.27
CA GLY A 133 18.68 -2.56 -21.98
C GLY A 133 17.54 -2.59 -23.00
N LEU A 134 16.66 -1.59 -22.91
CA LEU A 134 15.50 -1.46 -23.79
C LEU A 134 15.88 -1.22 -25.25
N GLU A 135 16.94 -0.44 -25.51
CA GLU A 135 17.42 -0.17 -26.87
C GLU A 135 17.85 -1.46 -27.58
N HIS A 136 18.59 -2.32 -26.88
CA HIS A 136 18.99 -3.63 -27.40
C HIS A 136 17.79 -4.49 -27.76
N ILE A 137 16.79 -4.54 -26.88
CA ILE A 137 15.58 -5.35 -27.09
C ILE A 137 14.80 -4.82 -28.30
N LEU A 138 14.62 -3.50 -28.44
CA LEU A 138 13.97 -2.90 -29.61
C LEU A 138 14.67 -3.32 -30.89
N LYS A 139 15.98 -3.05 -31.00
CA LYS A 139 16.76 -3.34 -32.21
C LYS A 139 16.70 -4.81 -32.60
N ARG A 140 16.87 -5.72 -31.64
CA ARG A 140 16.79 -7.17 -31.89
C ARG A 140 15.42 -7.60 -32.39
N ARG A 141 14.34 -6.99 -31.89
CA ARG A 141 12.96 -7.34 -32.27
C ARG A 141 12.59 -6.75 -33.63
N GLU A 142 13.08 -5.55 -33.94
CA GLU A 142 12.97 -4.94 -35.27
C GLU A 142 13.69 -5.79 -36.32
N GLU A 143 14.96 -6.14 -36.09
CA GLU A 143 15.75 -7.01 -37.00
C GLU A 143 15.07 -8.35 -37.23
N GLN A 144 14.53 -8.97 -36.18
CA GLN A 144 13.79 -10.23 -36.29
C GLN A 144 12.52 -10.08 -37.15
N ALA A 145 11.81 -8.96 -37.02
CA ALA A 145 10.60 -8.69 -37.79
C ALA A 145 10.93 -8.46 -39.28
N ILE A 146 11.95 -7.65 -39.56
CA ILE A 146 12.44 -7.39 -40.92
C ILE A 146 12.91 -8.69 -41.58
N GLY A 147 13.65 -9.53 -40.85
CA GLY A 147 14.10 -10.84 -41.34
C GLY A 147 12.96 -11.80 -41.70
N LYS A 148 11.74 -11.52 -41.25
CA LYS A 148 10.51 -12.26 -41.61
C LYS A 148 9.67 -11.57 -42.68
N GLY A 149 10.17 -10.49 -43.29
CA GLY A 149 9.54 -9.81 -44.41
C GLY A 149 8.64 -8.63 -44.07
N LEU A 150 8.62 -8.16 -42.81
CA LEU A 150 7.90 -6.94 -42.43
C LEU A 150 8.65 -5.70 -42.93
N ASN A 151 7.90 -4.63 -43.20
CA ASN A 151 8.52 -3.33 -43.47
C ASN A 151 9.03 -2.67 -42.18
N GLU A 152 9.82 -1.60 -42.31
CA GLU A 152 10.47 -0.94 -41.18
C GLU A 152 9.46 -0.37 -40.14
N ALA A 153 8.31 0.13 -40.60
CA ALA A 153 7.29 0.70 -39.70
C ALA A 153 6.60 -0.40 -38.89
N GLU A 154 6.20 -1.49 -39.54
CA GLU A 154 5.59 -2.66 -38.91
C GLU A 154 6.56 -3.33 -37.92
N ALA A 155 7.85 -3.40 -38.27
CA ALA A 155 8.88 -3.96 -37.40
C ALA A 155 9.06 -3.15 -36.11
N LYS A 156 9.06 -1.81 -36.21
CA LYS A 156 9.10 -0.91 -35.05
C LYS A 156 7.86 -1.07 -34.16
N GLU A 157 6.69 -1.15 -34.77
CA GLU A 157 5.44 -1.37 -34.03
C GLU A 157 5.45 -2.72 -33.29
N TYR A 158 5.89 -3.79 -33.96
CA TYR A 158 6.07 -5.10 -33.35
C TYR A 158 7.03 -5.05 -32.15
N ALA A 159 8.18 -4.41 -32.29
CA ALA A 159 9.16 -4.28 -31.21
C ALA A 159 8.62 -3.48 -30.02
N LEU A 160 7.88 -2.40 -30.27
CA LEU A 160 7.22 -1.62 -29.22
C LEU A 160 6.16 -2.44 -28.48
N ASN A 161 5.34 -3.21 -29.20
CA ASN A 161 4.33 -4.06 -28.60
C ASN A 161 4.96 -5.17 -27.74
N VAL A 162 6.09 -5.73 -28.16
CA VAL A 162 6.90 -6.65 -27.35
C VAL A 162 7.32 -5.99 -26.03
N ILE A 163 7.92 -4.80 -26.08
CA ILE A 163 8.42 -4.13 -24.88
C ILE A 163 7.29 -3.74 -23.92
N LYS A 164 6.12 -3.35 -24.43
CA LYS A 164 4.94 -3.07 -23.60
C LYS A 164 4.45 -4.27 -22.78
N THR A 165 4.83 -5.49 -23.13
CA THR A 165 4.51 -6.69 -22.33
C THR A 165 5.44 -6.90 -21.13
N ILE A 166 6.62 -6.28 -21.11
CA ILE A 166 7.64 -6.48 -20.07
C ILE A 166 7.09 -6.22 -18.64
N PRO A 167 6.37 -5.11 -18.37
CA PRO A 167 5.78 -4.87 -17.05
C PRO A 167 4.86 -6.00 -16.58
N GLU A 168 4.00 -6.52 -17.48
CA GLU A 168 3.08 -7.61 -17.13
C GLU A 168 3.83 -8.92 -16.88
N VAL A 169 4.87 -9.21 -17.66
CA VAL A 169 5.73 -10.40 -17.45
C VAL A 169 6.44 -10.31 -16.11
N ILE A 170 6.96 -9.15 -15.74
CA ILE A 170 7.63 -8.96 -14.45
C ILE A 170 6.65 -9.16 -13.28
N GLU A 171 5.44 -8.62 -13.41
CA GLU A 171 4.39 -8.68 -12.38
C GLU A 171 3.84 -10.11 -12.20
N LYS A 172 3.57 -10.84 -13.29
CA LYS A 172 2.85 -12.13 -13.26
C LYS A 172 3.72 -13.35 -13.49
N GLY A 173 4.95 -13.15 -13.95
CA GLY A 173 5.84 -14.23 -14.37
C GLY A 173 6.57 -14.91 -13.23
N VAL A 174 7.07 -16.10 -13.53
CA VAL A 174 7.85 -16.94 -12.62
C VAL A 174 9.33 -16.72 -12.86
N LYS A 175 10.10 -16.56 -11.77
CA LYS A 175 11.55 -16.51 -11.84
C LYS A 175 12.09 -17.88 -12.25
N VAL A 176 12.93 -17.89 -13.28
CA VAL A 176 13.65 -19.08 -13.74
C VAL A 176 15.15 -18.81 -13.74
N GLU A 177 15.94 -19.84 -13.43
CA GLU A 177 17.39 -19.77 -13.47
C GLU A 177 17.92 -20.97 -14.26
N GLN A 178 18.69 -20.70 -15.32
CA GLN A 178 19.27 -21.72 -16.20
C GLN A 178 20.70 -21.32 -16.53
N ASN A 179 21.67 -22.21 -16.26
CA ASN A 179 23.09 -21.99 -16.55
C ASN A 179 23.64 -20.66 -15.98
N GLY A 180 23.22 -20.28 -14.77
CA GLY A 180 23.60 -19.03 -14.11
C GLY A 180 23.00 -17.76 -14.74
N ARG A 181 22.00 -17.89 -15.62
CA ARG A 181 21.21 -16.78 -16.16
C ARG A 181 19.83 -16.79 -15.53
N VAL A 182 19.43 -15.65 -14.97
CA VAL A 182 18.11 -15.46 -14.39
C VAL A 182 17.20 -14.80 -15.42
N ALA A 183 15.95 -15.25 -15.49
CA ALA A 183 14.93 -14.64 -16.30
C ALA A 183 13.56 -14.71 -15.59
N ILE A 184 12.60 -13.96 -16.09
CA ILE A 184 11.20 -14.08 -15.70
C ILE A 184 10.42 -14.62 -16.90
N GLU A 185 9.73 -15.73 -16.71
CA GLU A 185 8.92 -16.38 -17.73
C GLU A 185 7.44 -16.23 -17.41
N TYR A 186 6.66 -15.79 -18.40
CA TYR A 186 5.21 -15.72 -18.31
C TYR A 186 4.62 -16.08 -19.67
N GLN A 187 3.78 -17.11 -19.70
CA GLN A 187 3.28 -17.70 -20.94
C GLN A 187 4.45 -18.11 -21.84
N ASN A 188 4.58 -17.53 -23.03
CA ASN A 188 5.61 -17.85 -24.02
C ASN A 188 6.62 -16.70 -24.16
N ILE A 189 6.78 -15.91 -23.10
CA ILE A 189 7.64 -14.75 -23.04
C ILE A 189 8.65 -14.94 -21.91
N ARG A 190 9.91 -14.67 -22.22
CA ARG A 190 11.01 -14.70 -21.28
C ARG A 190 11.71 -13.35 -21.27
N VAL A 191 11.79 -12.70 -20.11
CA VAL A 191 12.55 -11.47 -19.89
C VAL A 191 13.85 -11.82 -19.17
N GLY A 192 14.98 -11.66 -19.85
CA GLY A 192 16.31 -11.95 -19.32
C GLY A 192 16.81 -10.86 -18.40
N LEU A 193 17.28 -11.26 -17.21
CA LEU A 193 17.77 -10.37 -16.17
C LEU A 193 19.27 -10.60 -15.91
N LYS A 194 19.97 -9.52 -15.56
CA LYS A 194 21.38 -9.56 -15.22
C LYS A 194 21.65 -8.80 -13.93
N ASP A 195 22.36 -9.43 -13.00
CA ASP A 195 22.73 -8.89 -11.68
C ASP A 195 24.17 -8.37 -11.64
N ASN A 196 24.81 -8.17 -12.79
CA ASN A 196 26.18 -7.67 -12.85
C ASN A 196 26.38 -6.68 -13.99
N TRP A 197 27.33 -5.77 -13.77
CA TRP A 197 27.73 -4.76 -14.71
C TRP A 197 29.26 -4.73 -14.80
N LYS A 198 29.80 -4.90 -16.02
CA LYS A 198 31.26 -5.02 -16.28
C LYS A 198 31.99 -6.06 -15.40
N GLY A 199 31.29 -7.10 -14.95
CA GLY A 199 31.84 -8.15 -14.09
C GLY A 199 31.70 -7.87 -12.59
N GLU A 200 31.27 -6.66 -12.20
CA GLU A 200 30.94 -6.34 -10.82
C GLU A 200 29.49 -6.68 -10.53
N LYS A 201 29.24 -7.35 -9.39
CA LYS A 201 27.89 -7.70 -8.96
C LYS A 201 27.16 -6.44 -8.50
N LEU A 202 25.95 -6.25 -9.00
CA LEU A 202 25.07 -5.17 -8.58
C LEU A 202 24.30 -5.60 -7.33
N PRO A 203 24.45 -4.90 -6.19
CA PRO A 203 23.79 -5.30 -4.96
C PRO A 203 22.28 -5.00 -5.06
N ASN A 204 21.45 -6.04 -5.09
CA ASN A 204 19.98 -5.95 -5.15
C ASN A 204 19.39 -5.24 -6.37
N HIS A 205 20.14 -5.15 -7.48
CA HIS A 205 19.65 -4.65 -8.77
C HIS A 205 19.70 -5.72 -9.84
N TRP A 206 18.60 -5.86 -10.57
CA TRP A 206 18.51 -6.64 -11.79
C TRP A 206 18.25 -5.73 -12.96
N ILE A 207 19.06 -5.86 -14.01
CA ILE A 207 18.89 -5.09 -15.24
C ILE A 207 18.23 -5.98 -16.28
N ILE A 208 17.23 -5.43 -16.96
CA ILE A 208 16.63 -6.09 -18.12
C ILE A 208 17.63 -6.04 -19.28
N THR A 209 18.02 -7.22 -19.75
CA THR A 209 19.04 -7.35 -20.80
C THR A 209 18.53 -8.06 -22.05
N GLY A 210 17.43 -8.81 -21.93
CA GLY A 210 16.89 -9.57 -23.05
C GLY A 210 15.40 -9.77 -22.93
N TYR A 211 14.81 -10.05 -24.08
CA TYR A 211 13.46 -10.57 -24.24
C TYR A 211 13.59 -11.74 -25.18
N GLU A 212 12.85 -12.83 -24.97
CA GLU A 212 12.79 -14.00 -25.85
C GLU A 212 11.34 -14.52 -25.95
N LYS A 213 10.98 -15.08 -27.10
CA LYS A 213 9.72 -15.78 -27.32
C LYS A 213 10.03 -17.27 -27.41
N THR A 214 9.46 -18.08 -26.54
CA THR A 214 9.80 -19.51 -26.39
C THR A 214 9.01 -20.45 -27.30
N GLU A 215 8.02 -19.98 -28.08
CA GLU A 215 7.24 -20.84 -28.97
C GLU A 215 7.49 -20.69 -30.48
N SER A 216 7.52 -21.86 -31.12
CA SER A 216 8.00 -22.20 -32.47
C SER A 216 7.01 -21.98 -33.62
N SER A 217 5.90 -21.26 -33.42
CA SER A 217 5.06 -20.87 -34.56
C SER A 217 5.77 -19.73 -35.30
N GLY A 218 6.08 -19.88 -36.60
CA GLY A 218 6.73 -18.84 -37.41
C GLY A 218 6.06 -17.45 -37.38
N SER A 219 4.82 -17.34 -36.87
CA SER A 219 4.05 -16.10 -36.73
C SER A 219 4.57 -15.15 -35.65
N LEU A 220 4.81 -13.89 -36.05
CA LEU A 220 5.12 -12.76 -35.16
C LEU A 220 3.94 -12.38 -34.27
N TYR A 221 2.70 -12.65 -34.69
CA TYR A 221 1.47 -12.12 -34.07
C TYR A 221 0.67 -13.13 -33.25
N ALA A 222 1.14 -14.38 -33.10
CA ALA A 222 0.44 -15.43 -32.36
C ALA A 222 0.45 -15.27 -30.81
N HIS A 223 0.39 -14.03 -30.29
CA HIS A 223 0.48 -13.76 -28.84
C HIS A 223 -0.87 -13.36 -28.23
N PRO A 224 -1.36 -14.05 -27.18
CA PRO A 224 -2.55 -13.65 -26.43
C PRO A 224 -2.48 -12.25 -25.78
N LEU A 225 -1.27 -11.74 -25.52
CA LEU A 225 -1.07 -10.40 -24.94
C LEU A 225 -0.98 -9.29 -26.01
N MET A 226 -0.63 -9.61 -27.26
CA MET A 226 -0.63 -8.65 -28.38
C MET A 226 -1.98 -8.63 -29.11
N THR A 227 -2.71 -9.75 -29.16
CA THR A 227 -4.04 -9.81 -29.79
C THR A 227 -5.14 -9.11 -29.00
N LYS A 228 -4.85 -8.66 -27.76
CA LYS A 228 -5.80 -7.91 -26.92
C LYS A 228 -5.80 -6.39 -27.18
N SER A 229 -4.88 -5.87 -27.98
CA SER A 229 -5.00 -4.52 -28.53
C SER A 229 -5.79 -4.59 -29.82
N GLU A 230 -7.06 -4.17 -29.78
CA GLU A 230 -7.93 -4.03 -30.94
C GLU A 230 -7.32 -3.02 -31.92
N THR A 231 -6.64 -3.50 -32.96
CA THR A 231 -6.49 -2.94 -34.32
C THR A 231 -5.16 -3.44 -34.90
N LEU A 232 -5.22 -4.47 -35.74
CA LEU A 232 -4.14 -4.76 -36.69
C LEU A 232 -4.78 -4.98 -38.07
N PRO A 233 -4.32 -4.26 -39.12
CA PRO A 233 -4.76 -4.47 -40.48
C PRO A 233 -3.83 -5.49 -41.14
N LEU A 234 -4.32 -6.68 -41.47
CA LEU A 234 -3.93 -7.38 -42.72
C LEU A 234 -4.85 -8.58 -42.98
N ASN A 235 -5.83 -8.39 -43.87
CA ASN A 235 -6.35 -9.48 -44.68
C ASN A 235 -6.07 -9.13 -46.14
N SER A 236 -5.09 -9.81 -46.73
CA SER A 236 -4.89 -9.84 -48.18
C SER A 236 -6.03 -10.64 -48.82
N ILE A 237 -6.96 -9.91 -49.43
CA ILE A 237 -7.76 -10.21 -50.63
C ILE A 237 -8.13 -11.69 -50.85
N ALA A 238 -9.39 -12.01 -50.55
CA ALA A 238 -10.20 -12.91 -51.37
C ALA A 238 -11.57 -12.25 -51.58
N ASN A 239 -11.96 -12.09 -52.85
CA ASN A 239 -13.12 -11.35 -53.30
C ASN A 239 -14.39 -12.19 -53.15
N ASN A 240 -15.46 -11.67 -52.51
CA ASN A 240 -16.81 -11.61 -53.10
C ASN A 240 -17.78 -10.77 -52.24
N PRO A 241 -18.82 -10.16 -52.85
CA PRO A 241 -19.59 -9.07 -52.27
C PRO A 241 -20.87 -9.55 -51.59
N THR A 242 -21.20 -8.99 -50.43
CA THR A 242 -22.59 -8.87 -49.99
C THR A 242 -22.72 -7.64 -49.09
N GLN A 243 -23.33 -6.58 -49.61
CA GLN A 243 -23.71 -5.38 -48.85
C GLN A 243 -24.91 -5.69 -47.95
N LYS A 244 -24.86 -5.24 -46.69
CA LYS A 244 -26.01 -4.81 -45.89
C LYS A 244 -25.57 -3.67 -44.94
N PRO A 245 -26.46 -2.73 -44.59
CA PRO A 245 -26.12 -1.32 -44.36
C PRO A 245 -25.75 -0.99 -42.91
N LEU A 246 -24.93 0.06 -42.76
CA LEU A 246 -24.74 0.79 -41.50
C LEU A 246 -25.98 1.63 -41.20
N THR A 247 -26.77 1.21 -40.21
CA THR A 247 -27.72 2.07 -39.49
C THR A 247 -27.96 1.50 -38.10
N SER A 248 -27.01 1.73 -37.19
CA SER A 248 -27.23 1.59 -35.75
C SER A 248 -26.04 2.17 -34.97
N GLN A 249 -25.68 3.44 -35.21
CA GLN A 249 -24.67 4.15 -34.39
C GLN A 249 -24.93 5.67 -34.28
N GLU A 250 -26.16 6.13 -34.52
CA GLU A 250 -26.47 7.56 -34.54
C GLU A 250 -27.00 8.12 -33.20
N ASP A 251 -27.19 7.27 -32.18
CA ASP A 251 -27.79 7.70 -30.90
C ASP A 251 -26.78 8.08 -29.80
N LEU A 252 -25.46 7.89 -30.02
CA LEU A 252 -24.45 8.17 -29.01
C LEU A 252 -23.75 9.54 -29.15
N LEU A 253 -24.09 10.33 -30.18
CA LEU A 253 -23.42 11.61 -30.48
C LEU A 253 -24.16 12.86 -29.97
N LYS A 254 -25.27 12.72 -29.22
CA LYS A 254 -26.08 13.88 -28.79
C LYS A 254 -25.85 14.37 -27.37
N THR A 255 -24.83 13.87 -26.65
CA THR A 255 -24.58 14.28 -25.26
C THR A 255 -23.35 15.18 -25.06
N SER A 256 -22.57 15.48 -26.10
CA SER A 256 -21.33 16.26 -26.00
C SER A 256 -21.43 17.75 -26.36
N GLU A 257 -22.59 18.26 -26.78
CA GLU A 257 -22.69 19.61 -27.36
C GLU A 257 -23.00 20.76 -26.38
N ASN A 258 -23.08 20.54 -25.07
CA ASN A 258 -23.55 21.58 -24.14
C ASN A 258 -22.54 22.13 -23.12
N LEU A 259 -21.22 22.02 -23.35
CA LEU A 259 -20.22 22.55 -22.40
C LEU A 259 -19.10 23.41 -22.99
N ASN A 260 -19.21 23.85 -24.25
CA ASN A 260 -18.22 24.73 -24.86
C ASN A 260 -18.72 26.16 -25.04
N GLU A 261 -19.06 26.81 -23.93
CA GLU A 261 -19.00 28.27 -23.84
C GLU A 261 -18.32 28.65 -22.53
N THR A 262 -17.01 28.84 -22.56
CA THR A 262 -16.27 29.97 -21.96
C THR A 262 -14.75 29.69 -22.03
N THR A 263 -13.99 30.73 -22.36
CA THR A 263 -12.52 30.84 -22.51
C THR A 263 -11.88 30.19 -23.73
N LYS A 264 -11.74 31.00 -24.79
CA LYS A 264 -10.81 30.81 -25.90
C LYS A 264 -9.41 31.15 -25.40
N ASP A 265 -8.58 30.13 -25.20
CA ASP A 265 -7.13 30.10 -25.44
C ASP A 265 -6.54 28.88 -24.71
N ALA A 266 -6.67 27.69 -25.31
CA ALA A 266 -5.95 26.50 -24.88
C ALA A 266 -5.46 25.73 -26.11
N LYS A 267 -4.14 25.77 -26.28
CA LYS A 267 -3.30 24.97 -27.17
C LYS A 267 -3.77 23.50 -27.14
N ASN A 268 -4.07 22.93 -28.31
CA ASN A 268 -4.52 21.54 -28.48
C ASN A 268 -3.61 20.55 -27.71
N LEU A 269 -4.07 20.06 -26.56
CA LEU A 269 -3.46 18.95 -25.82
C LEU A 269 -3.96 17.62 -26.37
N SER A 270 -3.10 16.60 -26.30
CA SER A 270 -3.42 15.24 -26.75
C SER A 270 -4.51 14.59 -25.86
N PRO A 271 -5.30 13.64 -26.38
CA PRO A 271 -6.33 12.93 -25.59
C PRO A 271 -5.81 12.30 -24.29
N LEU A 272 -4.52 11.92 -24.27
CA LEU A 272 -3.85 11.36 -23.10
C LEU A 272 -3.61 12.41 -22.00
N GLU A 273 -3.31 13.64 -22.36
CA GLU A 273 -3.12 14.76 -21.41
C GLU A 273 -4.45 15.20 -20.80
N GLN A 274 -5.54 15.15 -21.57
CA GLN A 274 -6.89 15.39 -21.05
C GLN A 274 -7.32 14.28 -20.06
N ALA A 275 -7.09 13.01 -20.40
CA ALA A 275 -7.38 11.89 -19.50
C ALA A 275 -6.55 11.93 -18.20
N ASN A 276 -5.29 12.36 -18.29
CA ASN A 276 -4.43 12.53 -17.11
C ASN A 276 -4.87 13.70 -16.23
N ALA A 277 -5.28 14.84 -16.83
CA ALA A 277 -5.82 15.97 -16.09
C ALA A 277 -7.13 15.62 -15.38
N GLU A 278 -8.02 14.87 -16.03
CA GLU A 278 -9.27 14.39 -15.44
C GLU A 278 -9.04 13.40 -14.30
N LYS A 279 -8.09 12.48 -14.45
CA LYS A 279 -7.71 11.53 -13.39
C LYS A 279 -7.12 12.24 -12.18
N LEU A 280 -6.29 13.26 -12.40
CA LEU A 280 -5.71 14.08 -11.33
C LEU A 280 -6.81 14.87 -10.58
N ALA A 281 -7.73 15.49 -11.32
CA ALA A 281 -8.86 16.24 -10.76
C ALA A 281 -9.87 15.34 -10.02
N LYS A 282 -10.00 14.07 -10.42
CA LYS A 282 -10.81 13.08 -9.69
C LYS A 282 -10.14 12.69 -8.37
N LEU A 283 -8.83 12.48 -8.38
CA LEU A 283 -8.06 12.12 -7.19
C LEU A 283 -8.04 13.24 -6.15
N GLN A 284 -7.94 14.50 -6.58
CA GLN A 284 -8.03 15.68 -5.71
C GLN A 284 -9.41 15.77 -5.05
N ARG A 285 -10.51 15.57 -5.79
CA ARG A 285 -11.86 15.56 -5.23
C ARG A 285 -12.08 14.42 -4.21
N GLU A 286 -11.47 13.26 -4.46
CA GLU A 286 -11.57 12.11 -3.55
C GLU A 286 -10.77 12.34 -2.25
N GLN A 287 -9.61 13.01 -2.34
CA GLN A 287 -8.85 13.47 -1.18
C GLN A 287 -9.61 14.52 -0.37
N GLU A 288 -10.17 15.54 -1.03
CA GLU A 288 -10.98 16.58 -0.38
C GLU A 288 -12.22 15.99 0.32
N HIS A 289 -12.87 15.01 -0.32
CA HIS A 289 -14.02 14.32 0.28
C HIS A 289 -13.61 13.50 1.53
N SER A 290 -12.49 12.77 1.46
CA SER A 290 -11.95 12.02 2.60
C SER A 290 -11.53 12.94 3.76
N GLU A 291 -10.98 14.12 3.46
CA GLU A 291 -10.60 15.10 4.48
C GLU A 291 -11.82 15.72 5.16
N GLN A 292 -12.89 16.00 4.40
CA GLN A 292 -14.16 16.45 4.95
C GLN A 292 -14.84 15.40 5.85
N GLU A 293 -14.80 14.12 5.46
CA GLU A 293 -15.33 13.04 6.29
C GLU A 293 -14.53 12.87 7.59
N PHE A 294 -13.20 13.00 7.52
CA PHE A 294 -12.35 12.96 8.71
C PHE A 294 -12.65 14.13 9.67
N LEU A 295 -12.83 15.34 9.14
CA LEU A 295 -13.20 16.51 9.94
C LEU A 295 -14.57 16.35 10.60
N LYS A 296 -15.57 15.82 9.88
CA LYS A 296 -16.89 15.51 10.43
C LYS A 296 -16.82 14.46 11.54
N ALA A 297 -16.02 13.40 11.35
CA ALA A 297 -15.83 12.36 12.37
C ALA A 297 -15.18 12.92 13.63
N LYS A 298 -14.17 13.79 13.48
CA LYS A 298 -13.49 14.48 14.58
C LYS A 298 -14.42 15.42 15.34
N GLU A 299 -15.29 16.15 14.65
CA GLU A 299 -16.29 17.01 15.27
C GLU A 299 -17.34 16.20 16.05
N GLN A 300 -17.80 15.07 15.48
CA GLN A 300 -18.74 14.18 16.16
C GLN A 300 -18.13 13.53 17.41
N GLU A 301 -16.84 13.19 17.37
CA GLU A 301 -16.11 12.70 18.54
C GLU A 301 -16.01 13.78 19.64
N ASN A 302 -15.72 15.02 19.27
CA ASN A 302 -15.68 16.14 20.22
C ASN A 302 -17.06 16.39 20.86
N LYS A 303 -18.14 16.37 20.07
CA LYS A 303 -19.52 16.46 20.59
C LYS A 303 -19.87 15.32 21.55
N ARG A 304 -19.41 14.09 21.27
CA ARG A 304 -19.57 12.93 22.18
C ARG A 304 -18.80 13.10 23.49
N LYS A 305 -17.58 13.62 23.44
CA LYS A 305 -16.77 13.92 24.64
C LYS A 305 -17.45 15.00 25.49
N GLU A 306 -17.97 16.05 24.87
CA GLU A 306 -18.64 17.14 25.58
C GLU A 306 -19.98 16.70 26.20
N THR A 307 -20.78 15.90 25.49
CA THR A 307 -22.02 15.32 26.04
C THR A 307 -21.73 14.34 27.17
N LEU A 308 -20.67 13.55 27.09
CA LEU A 308 -20.24 12.68 28.19
C LEU A 308 -19.81 13.49 29.41
N LYS A 309 -19.07 14.59 29.20
CA LYS A 309 -18.67 15.51 30.27
C LYS A 309 -19.88 16.15 30.96
N LYS A 310 -20.87 16.63 30.20
CA LYS A 310 -22.12 17.17 30.76
C LYS A 310 -22.93 16.14 31.54
N LYS A 311 -22.98 14.88 31.08
CA LYS A 311 -23.63 13.79 31.83
C LYS A 311 -22.92 13.52 33.16
N LEU A 312 -21.59 13.48 33.17
CA LEU A 312 -20.81 13.33 34.40
C LEU A 312 -20.99 14.50 35.38
N GLU A 313 -21.10 15.73 34.89
CA GLU A 313 -21.38 16.91 35.72
C GLU A 313 -22.82 16.91 36.25
N HIS A 314 -23.79 16.47 35.45
CA HIS A 314 -25.18 16.32 35.89
C HIS A 314 -25.35 15.22 36.94
N GLU A 315 -24.67 14.08 36.79
CA GLU A 315 -24.65 13.01 37.80
C GLU A 315 -23.97 13.46 39.10
N ARG A 316 -22.90 14.27 39.02
CA ARG A 316 -22.28 14.89 40.20
C ARG A 316 -23.19 15.91 40.89
N GLY A 317 -23.94 16.69 40.12
CA GLY A 317 -24.96 17.60 40.65
C GLY A 317 -26.15 16.87 41.29
N ASN A 318 -26.54 15.73 40.74
CA ASN A 318 -27.61 14.89 41.29
C ASN A 318 -27.17 14.16 42.58
N ALA A 319 -25.91 13.72 42.67
CA ALA A 319 -25.37 13.12 43.88
C ALA A 319 -25.39 14.07 45.10
N GLY A 320 -25.17 15.38 44.89
CA GLY A 320 -25.29 16.39 45.96
C GLY A 320 -26.73 16.67 46.42
N ASN A 321 -27.74 16.38 45.59
CA ASN A 321 -29.15 16.57 45.92
C ASN A 321 -29.77 15.35 46.65
N ILE A 322 -29.16 14.17 46.53
CA ILE A 322 -29.60 12.96 47.25
C ILE A 322 -29.09 12.99 48.71
N GLU A 323 -27.93 13.61 48.98
CA GLU A 323 -27.43 13.83 50.35
C GLU A 323 -28.24 14.89 51.14
N SER A 324 -29.01 15.74 50.46
CA SER A 324 -29.80 16.81 51.10
C SER A 324 -31.29 16.48 51.29
N GLN A 325 -31.78 15.31 50.83
CA GLN A 325 -33.17 14.88 51.00
C GLN A 325 -33.39 13.69 51.97
N THR A 326 -32.33 13.05 52.47
CA THR A 326 -32.47 12.14 53.62
C THR A 326 -32.51 12.93 54.91
N LYS A 327 -33.72 13.25 55.38
CA LYS A 327 -33.97 13.72 56.74
C LYS A 327 -33.66 12.56 57.69
N ILE A 328 -32.47 12.59 58.30
CA ILE A 328 -32.11 11.68 59.38
C ILE A 328 -32.91 12.13 60.61
N GLU A 329 -33.82 11.31 61.12
CA GLU A 329 -34.45 11.55 62.41
C GLU A 329 -33.34 11.54 63.48
N VAL A 330 -33.25 12.64 64.23
CA VAL A 330 -32.35 12.75 65.39
C VAL A 330 -32.91 11.82 66.47
N GLY A 331 -32.24 10.69 66.70
CA GLY A 331 -32.54 9.80 67.82
C GLY A 331 -32.18 10.47 69.15
N GLU A 332 -33.03 10.28 70.16
CA GLU A 332 -32.81 10.78 71.53
C GLU A 332 -31.48 10.29 72.12
N ASP A 333 -30.85 11.15 72.90
CA ASP A 333 -29.57 10.89 73.58
C ASP A 333 -29.64 9.66 74.50
N ILE A 334 -28.73 8.71 74.30
CA ILE A 334 -28.58 7.53 75.15
C ILE A 334 -27.88 7.95 76.45
N PRO A 335 -28.45 7.68 77.65
CA PRO A 335 -27.81 8.05 78.91
C PRO A 335 -26.59 7.19 79.19
N THR A 336 -25.48 7.86 79.53
CA THR A 336 -24.19 7.26 79.85
C THR A 336 -24.25 6.51 81.18
N GLN A 337 -24.15 5.18 81.17
CA GLN A 337 -23.91 4.39 82.39
C GLN A 337 -22.40 4.33 82.69
N THR A 338 -22.00 4.97 83.77
CA THR A 338 -20.64 4.88 84.33
C THR A 338 -20.42 3.50 84.95
N GLN A 339 -19.53 2.68 84.38
CA GLN A 339 -19.08 1.44 85.04
C GLN A 339 -18.08 1.76 86.15
N ALA A 340 -18.44 1.42 87.37
CA ALA A 340 -17.60 1.50 88.55
C ALA A 340 -16.66 0.28 88.65
N GLN A 341 -15.39 0.58 88.95
CA GLN A 341 -14.39 -0.25 89.64
C GLN A 341 -13.86 -1.52 88.93
N LEU A 342 -12.63 -1.41 88.43
CA LEU A 342 -11.71 -2.54 88.28
C LEU A 342 -10.63 -2.47 89.38
N PRO A 343 -10.35 -3.57 90.11
CA PRO A 343 -9.33 -3.58 91.15
C PRO A 343 -7.91 -3.58 90.54
N LYS A 344 -7.05 -2.73 91.11
CA LYS A 344 -5.63 -2.56 90.74
C LYS A 344 -4.83 -3.79 91.18
N SER A 345 -4.26 -4.52 90.23
CA SER A 345 -3.20 -5.50 90.50
C SER A 345 -1.84 -4.79 90.61
N ARG A 346 -1.16 -5.04 91.72
CA ARG A 346 0.12 -4.44 92.13
C ARG A 346 1.23 -5.43 91.81
N VAL A 347 2.08 -5.11 90.83
CA VAL A 347 3.34 -5.85 90.61
C VAL A 347 4.45 -5.09 91.35
N ARG A 348 5.05 -5.72 92.35
CA ARG A 348 6.30 -5.27 92.99
C ARG A 348 7.48 -5.86 92.22
N LEU A 349 8.40 -5.00 91.80
CA LEU A 349 9.74 -5.38 91.36
C LEU A 349 10.59 -5.67 92.61
N ASN A 350 11.26 -6.82 92.60
CA ASN A 350 12.56 -7.06 93.22
C ASN A 350 13.22 -8.23 92.47
#